data_AF-A0A1C5ZPY6-F1
#
_entry.id   AF-A0A1C5ZPY6-F1
#
_cell.length_a   1.000
_cell.length_b   1.000
_cell.length_c   1.000
_cell.angle_alpha   90.00
_cell.angle_beta   90.00
_cell.angle_gamma   90.00
#
_symmetry.space_group_name_H-M   'P 1'
#
loop_
_entity.id
_entity.type
_entity.pdbx_description
1 polymer ?
#
loop_
_entity_poly.entity_id
_entity_poly.type
_entity_poly.pdbx_seq_one_letter_code
_entity_poly.pdbx_strand_id
1 'polypeptide(L)'
;MNRITEITKRDILDLFQNGLEIDEFFRTRTVTYNYYGRLEEIDFLKRLYDLERMPSFDSRFANAEQDIWQHTVNNDDYPYCWVFEDKRFNLQDGSDEVYLKFLCEVFHPAVRYDKGYWKEFLVATNKLLQNDGYEIYPAEKISNRDVYGWRIYQQEDNTLFIPYSQRNAKDIKAKKIVLSIKRKVRNQIYQFLERYNIVYQATDETGWNYNTTVAEDVFNEIRQFYVPKCYNDKKEYVETADLQAFILSNSPFCVLDAIEFFAKHSISDDFEPQINAILKLNEIPFQLSKGKLMNTFDTQINKNSLVSVQEVGLKELLQEASKYYDENNLQIAVEKLWDAFERLKTYYCSSTVDKKKSVNKIIMDMGNNQQPFLELFEKEFHELTILGNNFRIRHHETTKTDIQDKRHYEYFYKRCLSLISTAIQYLDGRNL
;
A
#
# COMPACT_ATOMS: atom_id res chain seq x y z
N MET A 1 -5.64 -9.87 -15.10
CA MET A 1 -5.49 -8.83 -16.14
C MET A 1 -4.03 -8.43 -16.07
N ASN A 2 -3.24 -8.64 -17.12
CA ASN A 2 -1.82 -8.28 -17.10
C ASN A 2 -1.71 -6.80 -17.52
N ARG A 3 -1.42 -5.93 -16.56
CA ARG A 3 -1.18 -4.49 -16.74
C ARG A 3 0.27 -4.20 -17.09
N ILE A 4 1.22 -5.01 -16.60
CA ILE A 4 2.65 -4.82 -16.90
C ILE A 4 2.88 -5.14 -18.37
N THR A 5 3.28 -4.12 -19.12
CA THR A 5 3.50 -4.22 -20.56
C THR A 5 4.81 -4.93 -20.88
N GLU A 6 4.87 -5.56 -22.04
CA GLU A 6 6.12 -6.13 -22.60
C GLU A 6 7.24 -5.08 -22.66
N ILE A 7 6.90 -3.81 -22.89
CA ILE A 7 7.86 -2.69 -22.92
C ILE A 7 8.48 -2.50 -21.53
N THR A 8 7.67 -2.40 -20.48
CA THR A 8 8.16 -2.28 -19.10
C THR A 8 8.99 -3.49 -18.68
N LYS A 9 8.61 -4.71 -19.08
CA LYS A 9 9.41 -5.92 -18.81
C LYS A 9 10.79 -5.86 -19.47
N ARG A 10 10.84 -5.47 -20.75
CA ARG A 10 12.09 -5.30 -21.49
C ARG A 10 12.96 -4.20 -20.88
N ASP A 11 12.38 -3.04 -20.55
CA ASP A 11 13.14 -1.91 -20.00
C ASP A 11 13.69 -2.25 -18.59
N ILE A 12 12.98 -3.06 -17.80
CA ILE A 12 13.48 -3.59 -16.52
C ILE A 12 14.60 -4.62 -16.75
N LEU A 13 14.47 -5.51 -17.75
CA LEU A 13 15.56 -6.42 -18.13
C LEU A 13 16.81 -5.63 -18.53
N ASP A 14 16.67 -4.64 -19.42
CA ASP A 14 17.76 -3.78 -19.85
C ASP A 14 18.43 -3.06 -18.67
N LEU A 15 17.64 -2.62 -17.68
CA LEU A 15 18.16 -2.03 -16.45
C LEU A 15 19.07 -3.00 -15.68
N PHE A 16 18.64 -4.24 -15.46
CA PHE A 16 19.46 -5.23 -14.75
C PHE A 16 20.65 -5.74 -15.57
N GLN A 17 20.50 -5.85 -16.89
CA GLN A 17 21.52 -6.39 -17.80
C GLN A 17 22.63 -5.37 -18.09
N ASN A 18 22.26 -4.12 -18.39
CA ASN A 18 23.20 -3.08 -18.80
C ASN A 18 23.67 -2.21 -17.64
N GLY A 19 22.93 -2.22 -16.53
CA GLY A 19 23.20 -1.40 -15.36
C GLY A 19 22.57 0.00 -15.43
N LEU A 20 22.82 0.79 -14.39
CA LEU A 20 22.26 2.13 -14.22
C LEU A 20 23.38 3.17 -14.29
N GLU A 21 23.19 4.24 -15.06
CA GLU A 21 24.09 5.38 -15.06
C GLU A 21 23.85 6.27 -13.84
N ILE A 22 24.91 6.57 -13.09
CA ILE A 22 24.88 7.47 -11.94
C ILE A 22 25.93 8.57 -12.14
N ASP A 23 25.51 9.81 -11.95
CA ASP A 23 26.38 10.98 -11.97
C ASP A 23 27.00 11.23 -10.59
N GLU A 24 28.34 11.09 -10.51
CA GLU A 24 29.10 11.42 -9.30
C GLU A 24 30.03 12.61 -9.58
N PHE A 25 29.61 13.79 -9.10
CA PHE A 25 30.30 15.07 -9.17
C PHE A 25 30.63 15.57 -10.59
N PHE A 26 31.53 14.88 -11.30
CA PHE A 26 32.06 15.23 -12.62
C PHE A 26 32.21 14.01 -13.57
N ARG A 27 31.71 12.82 -13.19
CA ARG A 27 31.76 11.62 -14.03
C ARG A 27 30.47 10.82 -13.93
N THR A 28 29.94 10.44 -15.08
CA THR A 28 28.90 9.42 -15.18
C THR A 28 29.57 8.05 -15.13
N ARG A 29 29.08 7.16 -14.28
CA ARG A 29 29.51 5.76 -14.25
C ARG A 29 28.31 4.83 -14.32
N THR A 30 28.46 3.73 -15.03
CA THR A 30 27.48 2.65 -15.03
C THR A 30 27.73 1.76 -13.83
N VAL A 31 26.73 1.63 -12.96
CA VAL A 31 26.75 0.72 -11.82
C VAL A 31 25.87 -0.49 -12.13
N THR A 32 26.29 -1.66 -11.65
CA THR A 32 25.54 -2.91 -11.84
C THR A 32 24.92 -3.35 -10.53
N TYR A 33 23.82 -4.10 -10.64
CA TYR A 33 23.18 -4.75 -9.52
C TYR A 33 22.62 -6.09 -9.98
N ASN A 34 23.15 -7.17 -9.40
CA ASN A 34 22.70 -8.52 -9.71
C ASN A 34 21.31 -8.72 -9.13
N TYR A 35 20.38 -9.27 -9.92
CA TYR A 35 19.01 -9.51 -9.47
C TYR A 35 18.94 -10.55 -8.34
N TYR A 36 19.92 -11.46 -8.25
CA TYR A 36 20.10 -12.39 -7.13
C TYR A 36 20.90 -11.79 -5.94
N GLY A 37 21.27 -10.51 -6.03
CA GLY A 37 21.93 -9.77 -4.96
C GLY A 37 23.26 -10.40 -4.51
N ARG A 38 23.31 -10.81 -3.23
CA ARG A 38 24.49 -11.42 -2.58
C ARG A 38 24.46 -12.95 -2.54
N LEU A 39 23.37 -13.56 -3.02
CA LEU A 39 23.24 -15.01 -3.08
C LEU A 39 23.88 -15.54 -4.37
N GLU A 40 24.05 -16.86 -4.45
CA GLU A 40 24.25 -17.51 -5.74
C GLU A 40 22.91 -17.54 -6.50
N GLU A 41 22.97 -17.51 -7.84
CA GLU A 41 21.79 -17.43 -8.70
C GLU A 41 20.80 -18.58 -8.44
N ILE A 42 21.31 -19.80 -8.24
CA ILE A 42 20.51 -20.98 -7.93
C ILE A 42 19.81 -20.89 -6.56
N ASP A 43 20.51 -20.34 -5.56
CA ASP A 43 19.97 -20.18 -4.21
C ASP A 43 18.89 -19.10 -4.18
N PHE A 44 19.03 -18.05 -4.98
CA PHE A 44 17.97 -17.06 -5.19
C PHE A 44 16.74 -17.71 -5.83
N LEU A 45 16.89 -18.47 -6.91
CA LEU A 45 15.76 -19.10 -7.61
C LEU A 45 15.00 -20.10 -6.72
N LYS A 46 15.69 -20.87 -5.87
CA LYS A 46 15.07 -21.78 -4.89
C LYS A 46 14.17 -21.09 -3.86
N ARG A 47 14.31 -19.78 -3.67
CA ARG A 47 13.41 -19.00 -2.80
C ARG A 47 12.05 -18.75 -3.42
N LEU A 48 11.96 -18.81 -4.75
CA LEU A 48 10.75 -18.52 -5.52
C LEU A 48 10.12 -19.77 -6.12
N TYR A 49 10.94 -20.77 -6.49
CA TYR A 49 10.52 -21.89 -7.32
C TYR A 49 11.02 -23.24 -6.76
N ASP A 50 10.20 -24.28 -6.92
CA ASP A 50 10.56 -25.67 -6.62
C ASP A 50 11.30 -26.27 -7.83
N LEU A 51 12.60 -25.95 -7.94
CA LEU A 51 13.43 -26.33 -9.09
C LEU A 51 13.57 -27.84 -9.29
N GLU A 52 13.45 -28.64 -8.22
CA GLU A 52 13.50 -30.10 -8.29
C GLU A 52 12.28 -30.70 -9.01
N ARG A 53 11.14 -30.02 -8.93
CA ARG A 53 9.88 -30.44 -9.57
C ARG A 53 9.66 -29.81 -10.94
N MET A 54 10.47 -28.83 -11.32
CA MET A 54 10.38 -28.18 -12.61
C MET A 54 11.09 -28.99 -13.70
N PRO A 55 10.54 -29.04 -14.93
CA PRO A 55 11.17 -29.75 -16.02
C PRO A 55 12.49 -29.11 -16.44
N SER A 56 13.46 -29.94 -16.79
CA SER A 56 14.69 -29.52 -17.46
C SER A 56 14.41 -29.13 -18.91
N PHE A 57 15.12 -28.14 -19.44
CA PHE A 57 15.14 -27.84 -20.89
C PHE A 57 16.26 -28.56 -21.61
N ASP A 58 17.22 -29.11 -20.87
CA ASP A 58 18.20 -30.06 -21.37
C ASP A 58 17.83 -31.48 -20.96
N SER A 59 17.53 -32.33 -21.94
CA SER A 59 17.10 -33.72 -21.72
C SER A 59 18.16 -34.60 -21.03
N ARG A 60 19.41 -34.13 -20.90
CA ARG A 60 20.48 -34.80 -20.15
C ARG A 60 20.27 -34.74 -18.63
N PHE A 61 19.48 -33.79 -18.14
CA PHE A 61 19.26 -33.57 -16.70
C PHE A 61 17.83 -33.91 -16.28
N ALA A 62 17.68 -34.36 -15.04
CA ALA A 62 16.39 -34.86 -14.54
C ALA A 62 15.40 -33.73 -14.21
N ASN A 63 15.89 -32.56 -13.82
CA ASN A 63 15.08 -31.42 -13.40
C ASN A 63 15.79 -30.09 -13.69
N ALA A 64 15.05 -28.99 -13.54
CA ALA A 64 15.56 -27.65 -13.77
C ALA A 64 16.76 -27.32 -12.86
N GLU A 65 16.79 -27.81 -11.63
CA GLU A 65 17.91 -27.55 -10.71
C GLU A 65 19.25 -28.05 -11.27
N GLN A 66 19.31 -29.30 -11.72
CA GLN A 66 20.52 -29.90 -12.29
C GLN A 66 20.95 -29.23 -13.59
N ASP A 67 19.98 -28.92 -14.44
CA ASP A 67 20.15 -28.21 -15.71
C ASP A 67 20.78 -26.83 -15.48
N ILE A 68 20.12 -26.01 -14.65
CA ILE A 68 20.56 -24.66 -14.34
C ILE A 68 21.94 -24.70 -13.68
N TRP A 69 22.16 -25.56 -12.68
CA TRP A 69 23.45 -25.67 -12.02
C TRP A 69 24.58 -26.03 -13.00
N GLN A 70 24.34 -26.97 -13.91
CA GLN A 70 25.35 -27.33 -14.90
C GLN A 70 25.72 -26.13 -15.77
N HIS A 71 24.73 -25.37 -16.22
CA HIS A 71 24.94 -24.29 -17.17
C HIS A 71 25.46 -22.99 -16.54
N THR A 72 25.01 -22.65 -15.32
CA THR A 72 25.39 -21.40 -14.65
C THR A 72 26.61 -21.54 -13.74
N VAL A 73 26.94 -22.75 -13.27
CA VAL A 73 28.07 -22.97 -12.33
C VAL A 73 29.20 -23.79 -12.96
N ASN A 74 28.88 -24.89 -13.64
CA ASN A 74 29.92 -25.81 -14.17
C ASN A 74 30.45 -25.37 -15.54
N ASN A 75 29.57 -24.88 -16.41
CA ASN A 75 29.92 -24.45 -17.77
C ASN A 75 30.08 -22.93 -17.91
N ASP A 76 29.29 -22.15 -17.17
CA ASP A 76 29.17 -20.69 -17.31
C ASP A 76 28.83 -20.27 -18.76
N ASP A 77 27.86 -20.95 -19.36
CA ASP A 77 27.47 -20.80 -20.77
C ASP A 77 26.09 -20.14 -20.96
N TYR A 78 25.41 -19.77 -19.88
CA TYR A 78 24.17 -19.01 -19.93
C TYR A 78 24.45 -17.49 -19.96
N PRO A 79 23.71 -16.71 -20.79
CA PRO A 79 23.82 -15.26 -20.79
C PRO A 79 23.47 -14.66 -19.42
N TYR A 80 24.11 -13.55 -19.07
CA TYR A 80 23.68 -12.78 -17.90
C TYR A 80 22.20 -12.34 -18.05
N CYS A 81 21.44 -12.43 -16.96
CA CYS A 81 19.98 -12.21 -16.93
C CYS A 81 19.12 -13.19 -17.75
N TRP A 82 19.64 -14.36 -18.14
CA TRP A 82 18.88 -15.40 -18.88
C TRP A 82 17.52 -15.77 -18.26
N VAL A 83 17.41 -15.72 -16.92
CA VAL A 83 16.16 -16.02 -16.17
C VAL A 83 14.98 -15.18 -16.63
N PHE A 84 15.21 -13.93 -17.04
CA PHE A 84 14.14 -13.02 -17.50
C PHE A 84 13.50 -13.47 -18.80
N GLU A 85 14.19 -14.28 -19.60
CA GLU A 85 13.72 -14.78 -20.90
C GLU A 85 13.38 -16.28 -20.87
N ASP A 86 13.76 -16.99 -19.80
CA ASP A 86 13.52 -18.41 -19.66
C ASP A 86 12.04 -18.71 -19.34
N LYS A 87 11.42 -19.48 -20.23
CA LYS A 87 10.00 -19.85 -20.17
C LYS A 87 9.62 -20.64 -18.92
N ARG A 88 10.57 -21.27 -18.23
CA ARG A 88 10.30 -22.00 -16.97
C ARG A 88 9.79 -21.08 -15.86
N PHE A 89 10.22 -19.81 -15.85
CA PHE A 89 9.89 -18.86 -14.79
C PHE A 89 8.71 -17.95 -15.10
N ASN A 90 8.23 -17.96 -16.34
CA ASN A 90 7.07 -17.18 -16.80
C ASN A 90 7.20 -15.67 -16.50
N LEU A 91 8.39 -15.09 -16.61
CA LEU A 91 8.57 -13.64 -16.40
C LEU A 91 8.06 -12.82 -17.60
N GLN A 92 8.28 -13.29 -18.83
CA GLN A 92 7.71 -12.68 -20.05
C GLN A 92 6.23 -13.04 -20.21
N ASP A 93 5.90 -14.32 -20.35
CA ASP A 93 4.56 -14.75 -20.74
C ASP A 93 3.57 -14.99 -19.56
N GLY A 94 4.04 -14.84 -18.32
CA GLY A 94 3.24 -15.13 -17.12
C GLY A 94 2.34 -13.99 -16.65
N SER A 95 1.77 -14.18 -15.47
CA SER A 95 0.97 -13.14 -14.82
C SER A 95 1.86 -12.07 -14.18
N ASP A 96 1.32 -10.86 -14.04
CA ASP A 96 1.98 -9.78 -13.29
C ASP A 96 2.33 -10.20 -11.86
N GLU A 97 1.59 -11.13 -11.28
CA GLU A 97 1.86 -11.70 -9.96
C GLU A 97 3.23 -12.36 -9.89
N VAL A 98 3.54 -13.21 -10.87
CA VAL A 98 4.82 -13.91 -10.96
C VAL A 98 5.96 -12.90 -11.10
N TYR A 99 5.76 -11.91 -11.97
CA TYR A 99 6.75 -10.86 -12.24
C TYR A 99 7.00 -9.96 -11.01
N LEU A 100 5.95 -9.46 -10.38
CA LEU A 100 6.05 -8.61 -9.19
C LEU A 100 6.61 -9.37 -7.99
N LYS A 101 6.27 -10.65 -7.81
CA LYS A 101 6.84 -11.51 -6.77
C LYS A 101 8.34 -11.70 -6.96
N PHE A 102 8.76 -11.94 -8.20
CA PHE A 102 10.18 -12.00 -8.55
C PHE A 102 10.91 -10.70 -8.18
N LEU A 103 10.40 -9.54 -8.61
CA LEU A 103 11.02 -8.25 -8.30
C LEU A 103 11.03 -7.93 -6.79
N CYS A 104 9.99 -8.29 -6.04
CA CYS A 104 10.00 -8.12 -4.59
C CYS A 104 11.13 -8.94 -3.93
N GLU A 105 11.39 -10.16 -4.43
CA GLU A 105 12.45 -11.02 -3.92
C GLU A 105 13.85 -10.49 -4.28
N VAL A 106 14.02 -9.90 -5.46
CA VAL A 106 15.27 -9.21 -5.87
C VAL A 106 15.69 -8.13 -4.85
N PHE A 107 14.73 -7.43 -4.25
CA PHE A 107 14.95 -6.39 -3.24
C PHE A 107 14.77 -6.86 -1.80
N HIS A 108 14.55 -8.16 -1.58
CA HIS A 108 14.36 -8.72 -0.24
C HIS A 108 15.64 -8.58 0.60
N PRO A 109 15.58 -8.21 1.89
CA PRO A 109 16.77 -7.95 2.73
C PRO A 109 17.69 -9.16 2.93
N ALA A 110 17.21 -10.38 2.67
CA ALA A 110 18.04 -11.58 2.65
C ALA A 110 18.87 -11.74 1.36
N VAL A 111 18.37 -11.18 0.25
CA VAL A 111 18.92 -11.28 -1.11
C VAL A 111 19.81 -10.08 -1.42
N ARG A 112 19.31 -8.85 -1.24
CA ARG A 112 20.03 -7.64 -1.65
C ARG A 112 21.36 -7.45 -0.91
N TYR A 113 22.30 -6.79 -1.57
CA TYR A 113 23.54 -6.33 -0.96
C TYR A 113 23.39 -4.88 -0.45
N ASP A 114 23.18 -4.71 0.86
CA ASP A 114 22.87 -3.39 1.45
C ASP A 114 23.93 -2.29 1.22
N LYS A 115 25.18 -2.67 0.92
CA LYS A 115 26.28 -1.73 0.61
C LYS A 115 26.40 -1.41 -0.89
N GLY A 116 25.57 -2.00 -1.73
CA GLY A 116 25.52 -1.75 -3.17
C GLY A 116 24.40 -0.79 -3.57
N TYR A 117 24.19 -0.62 -4.88
CA TYR A 117 23.25 0.33 -5.48
C TYR A 117 21.80 -0.16 -5.54
N TRP A 118 21.39 -1.02 -4.61
CA TRP A 118 20.08 -1.66 -4.66
C TRP A 118 18.93 -0.64 -4.55
N LYS A 119 19.15 0.50 -3.87
CA LYS A 119 18.13 1.56 -3.72
C LYS A 119 17.90 2.29 -5.03
N GLU A 120 18.97 2.57 -5.75
CA GLU A 120 18.95 3.25 -7.04
C GLU A 120 18.26 2.37 -8.08
N PHE A 121 18.57 1.07 -8.08
CA PHE A 121 17.85 0.09 -8.91
C PHE A 121 16.38 -0.03 -8.52
N LEU A 122 16.05 -0.09 -7.23
CA LEU A 122 14.65 -0.10 -6.77
C LEU A 122 13.89 1.14 -7.26
N VAL A 123 14.49 2.33 -7.17
CA VAL A 123 13.90 3.58 -7.65
C VAL A 123 13.70 3.53 -9.17
N ALA A 124 14.70 3.07 -9.92
CA ALA A 124 14.60 2.95 -11.39
C ALA A 124 13.53 1.92 -11.80
N THR A 125 13.50 0.74 -11.18
CA THR A 125 12.45 -0.27 -11.39
C THR A 125 11.07 0.29 -11.08
N ASN A 126 10.91 1.02 -9.96
CA ASN A 126 9.64 1.64 -9.62
C ASN A 126 9.19 2.68 -10.64
N LYS A 127 10.08 3.53 -11.15
CA LYS A 127 9.71 4.49 -12.21
C LYS A 127 9.12 3.81 -13.45
N LEU A 128 9.63 2.63 -13.81
CA LEU A 128 9.12 1.84 -14.93
C LEU A 128 7.76 1.20 -14.57
N LEU A 129 7.65 0.54 -13.41
CA LEU A 129 6.41 -0.09 -12.97
C LEU A 129 5.24 0.90 -12.78
N GLN A 130 5.56 2.14 -12.37
CA GLN A 130 4.56 3.19 -12.14
C GLN A 130 3.79 3.55 -13.41
N ASN A 131 4.43 3.46 -14.59
CA ASN A 131 3.78 3.68 -15.88
C ASN A 131 2.66 2.66 -16.14
N ASP A 132 2.80 1.47 -15.57
CA ASP A 132 1.84 0.37 -15.68
C ASP A 132 0.96 0.23 -14.42
N GLY A 133 1.01 1.23 -13.53
CA GLY A 133 0.14 1.32 -12.37
C GLY A 133 0.54 0.43 -11.19
N TYR A 134 1.81 0.03 -11.08
CA TYR A 134 2.34 -0.69 -9.90
C TYR A 134 3.53 0.02 -9.26
N GLU A 135 3.75 -0.24 -7.98
CA GLU A 135 4.97 0.12 -7.27
C GLU A 135 5.37 -0.94 -6.25
N ILE A 136 6.67 -1.10 -6.07
CA ILE A 136 7.31 -1.87 -5.00
C ILE A 136 7.54 -0.93 -3.81
N TYR A 137 6.96 -1.25 -2.66
CA TYR A 137 6.95 -0.40 -1.48
C TYR A 137 7.40 -1.17 -0.22
N PRO A 138 7.93 -0.48 0.81
CA PRO A 138 8.22 -1.10 2.10
C PRO A 138 6.93 -1.64 2.74
N ALA A 139 6.81 -2.96 2.76
CA ALA A 139 5.61 -3.67 3.20
C ALA A 139 5.72 -4.12 4.66
N GLU A 140 6.88 -4.63 5.05
CA GLU A 140 7.15 -5.18 6.38
C GLU A 140 8.58 -4.85 6.82
N LYS A 141 8.93 -5.22 8.06
CA LYS A 141 10.31 -5.14 8.56
C LYS A 141 10.76 -6.46 9.17
N ILE A 142 11.94 -6.93 8.78
CA ILE A 142 12.64 -8.05 9.42
C ILE A 142 13.99 -7.53 9.90
N SER A 143 14.29 -7.71 11.21
CA SER A 143 15.53 -7.21 11.82
C SER A 143 15.80 -5.71 11.54
N ASN A 144 14.73 -4.91 11.59
CA ASN A 144 14.73 -3.47 11.27
C ASN A 144 15.13 -3.12 9.82
N ARG A 145 15.00 -4.07 8.89
CA ARG A 145 15.20 -3.84 7.45
C ARG A 145 13.90 -4.01 6.70
N ASP A 146 13.65 -3.12 5.75
CA ASP A 146 12.44 -3.15 4.94
C ASP A 146 12.40 -4.37 4.04
N VAL A 147 11.30 -5.12 4.15
CA VAL A 147 10.87 -6.15 3.21
C VAL A 147 9.88 -5.50 2.27
N TYR A 148 10.15 -5.62 0.97
CA TYR A 148 9.37 -4.96 -0.06
C TYR A 148 8.27 -5.87 -0.58
N GLY A 149 7.08 -5.29 -0.78
CA GLY A 149 5.96 -5.91 -1.48
C GLY A 149 5.48 -4.98 -2.59
N TRP A 150 4.55 -5.43 -3.41
CA TRP A 150 3.99 -4.62 -4.49
C TRP A 150 2.58 -4.11 -4.15
N ARG A 151 2.16 -2.98 -4.73
CA ARG A 151 0.77 -2.46 -4.69
C ARG A 151 0.43 -1.72 -5.98
N ILE A 152 -0.85 -1.42 -6.20
CA ILE A 152 -1.25 -0.49 -7.26
C ILE A 152 -0.60 0.86 -6.95
N TYR A 153 0.17 1.37 -7.91
CA TYR A 153 0.59 2.75 -7.91
C TYR A 153 -0.60 3.61 -8.25
N GLN A 154 -1.05 4.35 -7.26
CA GLN A 154 -1.93 5.47 -7.49
C GLN A 154 -0.99 6.65 -7.66
N GLN A 155 -0.90 7.16 -8.88
CA GLN A 155 -0.43 8.51 -9.07
C GLN A 155 -1.24 9.33 -8.06
N GLU A 156 -0.56 10.04 -7.16
CA GLU A 156 -1.23 11.16 -6.52
C GLU A 156 -1.57 12.06 -7.69
N ASP A 157 -2.77 11.87 -8.24
CA ASP A 157 -3.35 12.80 -9.18
C ASP A 157 -3.06 14.18 -8.57
N ASN A 158 -2.80 15.18 -9.41
CA ASN A 158 -2.97 16.58 -9.04
C ASN A 158 -4.41 16.89 -8.53
N THR A 159 -5.17 15.90 -8.04
CA THR A 159 -6.18 16.02 -7.01
C THR A 159 -5.69 16.96 -5.92
N LEU A 160 -6.32 18.13 -5.90
CA LEU A 160 -6.24 19.10 -4.83
C LEU A 160 -6.21 18.37 -3.47
N PHE A 161 -5.11 18.49 -2.73
CA PHE A 161 -5.02 17.93 -1.39
C PHE A 161 -6.09 18.59 -0.51
N ILE A 162 -7.11 17.84 -0.06
CA ILE A 162 -8.17 18.36 0.81
C ILE A 162 -7.85 17.96 2.26
N PRO A 163 -7.69 18.90 3.21
CA PRO A 163 -7.35 18.58 4.60
C PRO A 163 -8.51 17.94 5.38
N TYR A 164 -8.19 17.25 6.49
CA TYR A 164 -9.12 16.40 7.25
C TYR A 164 -10.44 17.10 7.60
N SER A 165 -10.39 18.36 8.08
CA SER A 165 -11.57 19.12 8.48
C SER A 165 -12.53 19.34 7.31
N GLN A 166 -11.99 19.45 6.10
CA GLN A 166 -12.75 19.71 4.88
C GLN A 166 -13.31 18.42 4.30
N ARG A 167 -12.51 17.34 4.29
CA ARG A 167 -12.99 15.99 3.89
C ARG A 167 -14.20 15.55 4.73
N ASN A 168 -14.18 15.88 6.02
CA ASN A 168 -15.18 15.46 7.00
C ASN A 168 -16.18 16.57 7.41
N ALA A 169 -16.22 17.70 6.69
CA ALA A 169 -16.96 18.90 7.10
C ALA A 169 -18.43 18.63 7.42
N LYS A 170 -19.10 17.78 6.62
CA LYS A 170 -20.52 17.42 6.82
C LYS A 170 -20.73 16.69 8.16
N ASP A 171 -19.89 15.70 8.46
CA ASP A 171 -20.05 14.85 9.64
C ASP A 171 -19.55 15.55 10.92
N ILE A 172 -18.56 16.44 10.81
CA ILE A 172 -18.14 17.36 11.89
C ILE A 172 -19.27 18.34 12.22
N LYS A 173 -19.87 18.99 11.21
CA LYS A 173 -20.98 19.94 11.42
C LYS A 173 -22.21 19.25 12.02
N ALA A 174 -22.46 18.00 11.64
CA ALA A 174 -23.52 17.16 12.19
C ALA A 174 -23.18 16.56 13.57
N LYS A 175 -22.01 16.84 14.15
CA LYS A 175 -21.52 16.28 15.43
C LYS A 175 -21.46 14.74 15.48
N LYS A 176 -21.34 14.10 14.32
CA LYS A 176 -21.12 12.64 14.25
C LYS A 176 -19.67 12.29 14.59
N ILE A 177 -18.75 13.17 14.20
CA ILE A 177 -17.35 13.10 14.60
C ILE A 177 -17.13 14.09 15.72
N VAL A 178 -16.78 13.57 16.91
CA VAL A 178 -16.48 14.37 18.10
C VAL A 178 -15.02 14.15 18.43
N LEU A 179 -14.25 15.24 18.48
CA LEU A 179 -12.83 15.21 18.81
C LEU A 179 -12.52 16.25 19.87
N SER A 180 -11.69 15.86 20.83
CA SER A 180 -11.10 16.76 21.82
C SER A 180 -9.63 16.44 21.96
N ILE A 181 -8.78 17.48 21.92
CA ILE A 181 -7.34 17.36 22.11
C ILE A 181 -6.97 18.24 23.30
N LYS A 182 -6.48 17.62 24.38
CA LYS A 182 -6.08 18.32 25.61
C LYS A 182 -4.97 19.33 25.30
N ARG A 183 -4.98 20.49 25.98
CA ARG A 183 -4.01 21.58 25.75
C ARG A 183 -2.55 21.14 25.89
N LYS A 184 -2.26 20.23 26.84
CA LYS A 184 -0.92 19.64 27.00
C LYS A 184 -0.44 18.90 25.73
N VAL A 185 -1.34 18.17 25.07
CA VAL A 185 -1.02 17.44 23.84
C VAL A 185 -0.87 18.42 22.68
N ARG A 186 -1.73 19.45 22.59
CA ARG A 186 -1.58 20.51 21.58
C ARG A 186 -0.21 21.19 21.68
N ASN A 187 0.29 21.44 22.90
CA ASN A 187 1.66 21.94 23.11
C ASN A 187 2.72 20.96 22.58
N GLN A 188 2.56 19.66 22.81
CA GLN A 188 3.49 18.64 22.28
C GLN A 188 3.47 18.61 20.75
N ILE A 189 2.28 18.66 20.14
CA ILE A 189 2.12 18.73 18.69
C ILE A 189 2.75 20.01 18.15
N TYR A 190 2.51 21.17 18.78
CA TYR A 190 3.13 22.43 18.39
C TYR A 190 4.66 22.34 18.43
N GLN A 191 5.24 21.89 19.55
CA GLN A 191 6.70 21.70 19.67
C GLN A 191 7.25 20.72 18.63
N PHE A 192 6.46 19.69 18.28
CA PHE A 192 6.82 18.76 17.22
C PHE A 192 6.86 19.48 15.87
N LEU A 193 5.79 20.19 15.47
CA LEU A 193 5.70 20.89 14.19
C LEU A 193 6.74 22.01 14.06
N GLU A 194 7.01 22.74 15.14
CA GLU A 194 8.03 23.80 15.17
C GLU A 194 9.43 23.26 14.82
N ARG A 195 9.76 22.01 15.19
CA ARG A 195 11.05 21.39 14.80
C ARG A 195 11.16 21.14 13.29
N TYR A 196 10.02 21.03 12.60
CA TYR A 196 9.94 20.89 11.14
C TYR A 196 9.66 22.22 10.44
N ASN A 197 9.51 23.32 11.18
CA ASN A 197 9.32 24.66 10.66
C ASN A 197 10.65 25.28 10.21
N ILE A 198 11.26 24.70 9.18
CA ILE A 198 12.56 25.15 8.66
C ILE A 198 12.41 26.41 7.82
N VAL A 199 13.43 27.28 7.87
CA VAL A 199 13.59 28.43 6.98
C VAL A 199 14.33 27.98 5.73
N TYR A 200 13.83 28.33 4.55
CA TYR A 200 14.49 28.01 3.29
C TYR A 200 14.27 29.12 2.24
N GLN A 201 15.03 29.05 1.14
CA GLN A 201 14.89 30.00 0.02
C GLN A 201 13.95 29.45 -1.04
N ALA A 202 12.91 30.21 -1.37
CA ALA A 202 11.99 29.93 -2.46
C ALA A 202 12.19 30.95 -3.58
N THR A 203 11.81 30.58 -4.80
CA THR A 203 11.87 31.43 -5.99
C THR A 203 10.45 31.64 -6.50
N ASP A 204 10.03 32.90 -6.68
CA ASP A 204 8.72 33.20 -7.23
C ASP A 204 8.65 33.05 -8.76
N GLU A 205 7.47 33.27 -9.34
CA GLU A 205 7.21 33.17 -10.79
C GLU A 205 8.04 34.17 -11.63
N THR A 206 8.60 35.21 -11.00
CA THR A 206 9.45 36.22 -11.65
C THR A 206 10.95 35.88 -11.56
N GLY A 207 11.30 34.78 -10.89
CA GLY A 207 12.68 34.39 -10.63
C GLY A 207 13.30 35.08 -9.40
N TRP A 208 12.49 35.74 -8.57
CA TRP A 208 12.97 36.45 -7.38
C TRP A 208 13.08 35.49 -6.19
N ASN A 209 14.25 35.49 -5.54
CA ASN A 209 14.51 34.63 -4.39
C ASN A 209 14.13 35.32 -3.08
N TYR A 210 13.35 34.64 -2.24
CA TYR A 210 12.93 35.12 -0.92
C TYR A 210 13.07 34.02 0.12
N ASN A 211 13.22 34.41 1.39
CA ASN A 211 13.20 33.46 2.50
C ASN A 211 11.75 33.22 2.92
N THR A 212 11.36 31.96 3.09
CA THR A 212 10.06 31.53 3.62
C THR A 212 10.26 30.45 4.68
N THR A 213 9.18 30.09 5.36
CA THR A 213 9.13 28.97 6.30
C THR A 213 8.07 27.97 5.90
N VAL A 214 8.27 26.71 6.32
CA VAL A 214 7.24 25.67 6.13
C VAL A 214 5.90 26.11 6.72
N ALA A 215 5.89 26.77 7.88
CA ALA A 215 4.65 27.31 8.45
C ALA A 215 3.98 28.31 7.51
N GLU A 216 4.70 29.27 6.92
CA GLU A 216 4.11 30.25 6.00
C GLU A 216 3.45 29.58 4.78
N ASP A 217 4.11 28.57 4.20
CA ASP A 217 3.55 27.81 3.09
C ASP A 217 2.31 27.02 3.50
N VAL A 218 2.35 26.36 4.65
CA VAL A 218 1.20 25.65 5.24
C VAL A 218 0.02 26.60 5.44
N PHE A 219 0.24 27.80 5.98
CA PHE A 219 -0.82 28.80 6.15
C PHE A 219 -1.38 29.29 4.81
N ASN A 220 -0.53 29.44 3.79
CA ASN A 220 -0.96 29.79 2.43
C ASN A 220 -1.82 28.68 1.80
N GLU A 221 -1.48 27.42 2.02
CA GLU A 221 -2.27 26.28 1.56
C GLU A 221 -3.61 26.16 2.32
N ILE A 222 -3.61 26.34 3.65
CA ILE A 222 -4.85 26.33 4.44
C ILE A 222 -5.82 27.41 3.95
N ARG A 223 -5.33 28.61 3.61
CA ARG A 223 -6.15 29.73 3.11
C ARG A 223 -6.93 29.40 1.84
N GLN A 224 -6.49 28.42 1.05
CA GLN A 224 -7.23 27.95 -0.13
C GLN A 224 -8.56 27.27 0.25
N PHE A 225 -8.67 26.77 1.49
CA PHE A 225 -9.85 26.07 1.99
C PHE A 225 -10.66 26.91 2.98
N TYR A 226 -9.98 27.63 3.88
CA TYR A 226 -10.63 28.47 4.88
C TYR A 226 -9.66 29.48 5.50
N VAL A 227 -10.19 30.56 6.07
CA VAL A 227 -9.39 31.57 6.78
C VAL A 227 -8.86 30.98 8.11
N PRO A 228 -7.54 30.88 8.32
CA PRO A 228 -6.95 30.40 9.56
C PRO A 228 -7.29 31.33 10.73
N LYS A 229 -7.84 30.79 11.81
CA LYS A 229 -8.31 31.58 12.96
C LYS A 229 -7.91 30.95 14.28
N CYS A 230 -7.95 31.71 15.37
CA CYS A 230 -7.81 31.20 16.73
C CYS A 230 -8.63 32.04 17.72
N TYR A 231 -8.90 31.48 18.89
CA TYR A 231 -9.44 32.22 20.02
C TYR A 231 -8.35 33.04 20.70
N ASN A 232 -8.51 34.36 20.73
CA ASN A 232 -7.63 35.25 21.49
C ASN A 232 -7.95 35.21 23.00
N ASP A 233 -7.22 36.00 23.80
CA ASP A 233 -7.41 36.08 25.26
C ASP A 233 -8.81 36.57 25.67
N LYS A 234 -9.49 37.31 24.77
CA LYS A 234 -10.87 37.78 24.94
C LYS A 234 -11.91 36.75 24.51
N LYS A 235 -11.49 35.55 24.10
CA LYS A 235 -12.32 34.47 23.54
C LYS A 235 -13.01 34.84 22.22
N GLU A 236 -12.46 35.80 21.49
CA GLU A 236 -12.93 36.16 20.15
C GLU A 236 -12.21 35.30 19.11
N TYR A 237 -12.93 34.86 18.08
CA TYR A 237 -12.38 34.01 17.03
C TYR A 237 -11.86 34.87 15.88
N VAL A 238 -10.56 35.17 15.92
CA VAL A 238 -9.87 36.13 15.03
C VAL A 238 -8.91 35.42 14.09
N GLU A 239 -8.57 36.06 12.96
CA GLU A 239 -7.57 35.54 12.02
C GLU A 239 -6.18 35.46 12.67
N THR A 240 -5.42 34.42 12.32
CA THR A 240 -4.05 34.24 12.81
C THR A 240 -3.15 33.67 11.71
N ALA A 241 -1.89 34.09 11.72
CA ALA A 241 -0.81 33.43 11.00
C ALA A 241 0.22 32.80 11.96
N ASP A 242 -0.05 32.85 13.27
CA ASP A 242 0.84 32.31 14.29
C ASP A 242 0.55 30.82 14.52
N LEU A 243 1.55 29.97 14.26
CA LEU A 243 1.43 28.52 14.38
C LEU A 243 1.06 28.10 15.79
N GLN A 244 1.65 28.72 16.81
CA GLN A 244 1.38 28.38 18.21
C GLN A 244 -0.09 28.65 18.56
N ALA A 245 -0.60 29.83 18.27
CA ALA A 245 -1.98 30.23 18.51
C ALA A 245 -2.96 29.34 17.72
N PHE A 246 -2.62 29.01 16.47
CA PHE A 246 -3.42 28.12 15.63
C PHE A 246 -3.53 26.70 16.22
N ILE A 247 -2.45 26.13 16.76
CA ILE A 247 -2.49 24.78 17.34
C ILE A 247 -3.15 24.79 18.73
N LEU A 248 -2.84 25.78 19.58
CA LEU A 248 -3.28 25.80 20.98
C LEU A 248 -4.71 26.30 21.19
N SER A 249 -5.16 27.24 20.36
CA SER A 249 -6.39 28.00 20.59
C SER A 249 -7.39 27.89 19.43
N ASN A 250 -7.43 26.75 18.73
CA ASN A 250 -8.36 26.53 17.63
C ASN A 250 -9.13 25.20 17.75
N SER A 251 -10.07 24.96 16.85
CA SER A 251 -10.73 23.67 16.64
C SER A 251 -9.70 22.53 16.62
N PRO A 252 -9.96 21.39 17.29
CA PRO A 252 -9.07 20.23 17.24
C PRO A 252 -8.92 19.68 15.81
N PHE A 253 -9.89 19.90 14.93
CA PHE A 253 -9.79 19.50 13.52
C PHE A 253 -8.77 20.34 12.75
N CYS A 254 -8.61 21.63 13.08
CA CYS A 254 -7.56 22.46 12.49
C CYS A 254 -6.15 22.01 12.93
N VAL A 255 -6.02 21.40 14.11
CA VAL A 255 -4.76 20.76 14.54
C VAL A 255 -4.43 19.57 13.66
N LEU A 256 -5.44 18.78 13.27
CA LEU A 256 -5.26 17.67 12.33
C LEU A 256 -4.82 18.19 10.96
N ASP A 257 -5.47 19.23 10.44
CA ASP A 257 -5.11 19.83 9.15
C ASP A 257 -3.65 20.31 9.14
N ALA A 258 -3.21 20.99 10.20
CA ALA A 258 -1.81 21.41 10.32
C ALA A 258 -0.84 20.23 10.29
N ILE A 259 -1.17 19.11 10.96
CA ILE A 259 -0.33 17.90 10.91
C ILE A 259 -0.23 17.37 9.47
N GLU A 260 -1.33 17.30 8.73
CA GLU A 260 -1.30 16.79 7.35
C GLU A 260 -0.52 17.71 6.40
N PHE A 261 -0.70 19.03 6.50
CA PHE A 261 0.05 19.96 5.65
C PHE A 261 1.55 19.96 5.99
N PHE A 262 1.94 19.92 7.27
CA PHE A 262 3.35 19.75 7.62
C PHE A 262 3.93 18.42 7.13
N ALA A 263 3.13 17.35 7.10
CA ALA A 263 3.57 16.08 6.53
C ALA A 263 3.87 16.20 5.03
N LYS A 264 3.07 16.98 4.29
CA LYS A 264 3.26 17.25 2.85
C LYS A 264 4.59 17.95 2.57
N HIS A 265 5.02 18.87 3.45
CA HIS A 265 6.29 19.59 3.32
C HIS A 265 7.48 18.88 3.97
N SER A 266 7.24 17.79 4.71
CA SER A 266 8.30 17.04 5.36
C SER A 266 8.98 16.09 4.39
N ILE A 267 10.28 16.29 4.19
CA ILE A 267 11.16 15.38 3.42
C ILE A 267 11.65 14.21 4.31
N SER A 268 11.49 14.31 5.63
CA SER A 268 12.00 13.32 6.58
C SER A 268 11.07 12.11 6.72
N ASP A 269 11.65 10.91 6.55
CA ASP A 269 11.00 9.62 6.82
C ASP A 269 10.59 9.46 8.30
N ASP A 270 11.13 10.28 9.21
CA ASP A 270 10.84 10.22 10.64
C ASP A 270 9.60 11.00 11.08
N PHE A 271 9.02 11.83 10.20
CA PHE A 271 7.85 12.65 10.55
C PHE A 271 6.65 11.79 10.92
N GLU A 272 6.27 10.86 10.03
CA GLU A 272 5.10 9.99 10.21
C GLU A 272 5.24 9.09 11.46
N PRO A 273 6.36 8.38 11.70
CA PRO A 273 6.55 7.60 12.93
C PRO A 273 6.47 8.44 14.22
N GLN A 274 7.08 9.62 14.24
CA GLN A 274 7.13 10.45 15.45
C GLN A 274 5.76 11.07 15.79
N ILE A 275 5.03 11.62 14.81
CA ILE A 275 3.70 12.16 15.08
C ILE A 275 2.72 11.06 15.49
N ASN A 276 2.80 9.88 14.87
CA ASN A 276 2.00 8.72 15.24
C ASN A 276 2.29 8.26 16.68
N ALA A 277 3.54 8.33 17.14
CA ALA A 277 3.89 8.06 18.52
C ALA A 277 3.24 9.08 19.48
N ILE A 278 3.23 10.38 19.14
CA ILE A 278 2.58 11.42 19.95
C ILE A 278 1.06 11.18 20.04
N LEU A 279 0.41 10.89 18.91
CA LEU A 279 -1.03 10.62 18.87
C LEU A 279 -1.39 9.38 19.71
N LYS A 280 -0.64 8.29 19.53
CA LYS A 280 -0.84 7.02 20.25
C LYS A 280 -0.63 7.14 21.76
N LEU A 281 0.45 7.80 22.19
CA LEU A 281 0.76 8.00 23.62
C LEU A 281 -0.30 8.84 24.36
N ASN A 282 -1.06 9.63 23.62
CA ASN A 282 -2.10 10.51 24.17
C ASN A 282 -3.53 10.03 23.85
N GLU A 283 -3.68 8.77 23.41
CA GLU A 283 -4.97 8.13 23.13
C GLU A 283 -5.83 8.89 22.11
N ILE A 284 -5.17 9.58 21.16
CA ILE A 284 -5.86 10.23 20.05
C ILE A 284 -6.09 9.16 18.97
N PRO A 285 -7.34 8.90 18.56
CA PRO A 285 -7.67 7.78 17.68
C PRO A 285 -7.40 8.11 16.21
N PHE A 286 -6.21 8.61 15.92
CA PHE A 286 -5.78 8.97 14.57
C PHE A 286 -4.36 8.48 14.30
N GLN A 287 -4.13 8.06 13.06
CA GLN A 287 -2.81 7.73 12.54
C GLN A 287 -2.61 8.46 11.21
N LEU A 288 -1.46 9.13 11.07
CA LEU A 288 -0.98 9.68 9.81
C LEU A 288 -0.44 8.53 8.95
N SER A 289 -0.89 8.47 7.70
CA SER A 289 -0.46 7.50 6.71
C SER A 289 -0.54 8.14 5.33
N LYS A 290 0.57 8.16 4.59
CA LYS A 290 0.61 8.76 3.23
C LYS A 290 0.09 10.20 3.22
N GLY A 291 0.56 11.01 4.17
CA GLY A 291 0.19 12.43 4.28
C GLY A 291 -1.25 12.71 4.77
N LYS A 292 -2.07 11.69 5.05
CA LYS A 292 -3.44 11.86 5.56
C LYS A 292 -3.67 11.19 6.90
N LEU A 293 -4.41 11.86 7.78
CA LEU A 293 -4.87 11.33 9.05
C LEU A 293 -6.13 10.49 8.85
N MET A 294 -6.10 9.29 9.41
CA MET A 294 -7.18 8.31 9.36
C MET A 294 -7.52 7.85 10.78
N ASN A 295 -8.78 7.53 11.04
CA ASN A 295 -9.20 7.10 12.37
C ASN A 295 -8.70 5.69 12.65
N THR A 296 -8.15 5.43 13.84
CA THR A 296 -7.63 4.10 14.22
C THR A 296 -8.73 3.06 14.46
N PHE A 297 -9.99 3.49 14.64
CA PHE A 297 -11.14 2.60 14.82
C PHE A 297 -11.87 2.28 13.52
N ASP A 298 -11.55 2.98 12.42
CA ASP A 298 -11.96 2.49 11.11
C ASP A 298 -11.19 1.20 10.92
N THR A 299 -11.91 0.08 10.98
CA THR A 299 -11.44 -1.25 10.59
C THR A 299 -11.08 -1.16 9.11
N GLN A 300 -9.94 -0.56 8.81
CA GLN A 300 -9.34 -0.62 7.52
C GLN A 300 -8.74 -2.00 7.37
N ILE A 301 -8.63 -2.43 6.12
CA ILE A 301 -7.79 -3.57 5.78
C ILE A 301 -6.41 -3.25 6.36
N ASN A 302 -5.99 -4.02 7.36
CA ASN A 302 -4.69 -3.80 7.98
C ASN A 302 -3.64 -3.92 6.86
N LYS A 303 -2.74 -2.94 6.70
CA LYS A 303 -1.74 -2.97 5.61
C LYS A 303 -0.99 -4.30 5.59
N ASN A 304 -0.74 -4.87 6.76
CA ASN A 304 -0.12 -6.19 6.93
C ASN A 304 -0.96 -7.33 6.31
N SER A 305 -2.29 -7.24 6.33
CA SER A 305 -3.20 -8.22 5.71
C SER A 305 -3.21 -8.13 4.18
N LEU A 306 -2.88 -6.98 3.56
CA LEU A 306 -2.75 -6.85 2.10
C LEU A 306 -1.43 -7.41 1.57
N VAL A 307 -0.39 -7.45 2.42
CA VAL A 307 0.93 -7.96 2.04
C VAL A 307 0.90 -9.48 1.84
N SER A 308 0.08 -10.19 2.62
CA SER A 308 -0.04 -11.65 2.53
C SER A 308 -0.86 -12.15 1.35
N VAL A 309 -1.63 -11.29 0.67
CA VAL A 309 -2.41 -11.68 -0.52
C VAL A 309 -1.47 -11.79 -1.72
N GLN A 310 -1.27 -13.01 -2.23
CA GLN A 310 -0.49 -13.25 -3.44
C GLN A 310 -1.30 -12.90 -4.70
N GLU A 311 -2.56 -13.35 -4.77
CA GLU A 311 -3.39 -13.18 -5.98
C GLU A 311 -3.66 -11.70 -6.30
N VAL A 312 -3.21 -11.29 -7.48
CA VAL A 312 -3.19 -9.87 -7.86
C VAL A 312 -4.59 -9.26 -7.86
N GLY A 313 -5.56 -9.91 -8.50
CA GLY A 313 -6.92 -9.35 -8.66
C GLY A 313 -7.62 -9.11 -7.32
N LEU A 314 -7.48 -10.02 -6.36
CA LEU A 314 -8.01 -9.88 -5.01
C LEU A 314 -7.37 -8.70 -4.30
N LYS A 315 -6.05 -8.58 -4.38
CA LYS A 315 -5.32 -7.47 -3.75
C LYS A 315 -5.68 -6.12 -4.36
N GLU A 316 -5.87 -6.05 -5.67
CA GLU A 316 -6.33 -4.85 -6.37
C GLU A 316 -7.71 -4.40 -5.90
N LEU A 317 -8.69 -5.32 -5.88
CA LEU A 317 -10.05 -5.02 -5.46
C LEU A 317 -10.12 -4.55 -4.01
N LEU A 318 -9.30 -5.14 -3.14
CA LEU A 318 -9.18 -4.74 -1.74
C LEU A 318 -8.58 -3.33 -1.59
N GLN A 319 -7.56 -2.99 -2.39
CA GLN A 319 -6.98 -1.64 -2.40
C GLN A 319 -7.96 -0.59 -2.92
N GLU A 320 -8.69 -0.88 -3.99
CA GLU A 320 -9.77 -0.02 -4.51
C GLU A 320 -10.87 0.18 -3.46
N ALA A 321 -11.33 -0.91 -2.83
CA ALA A 321 -12.35 -0.86 -1.79
C ALA A 321 -11.93 0.01 -0.60
N SER A 322 -10.67 -0.08 -0.16
CA SER A 322 -10.13 0.78 0.90
C SER A 322 -10.07 2.24 0.48
N LYS A 323 -9.58 2.53 -0.73
CA LYS A 323 -9.51 3.90 -1.27
C LYS A 323 -10.87 4.57 -1.25
N TYR A 324 -11.88 3.93 -1.85
CA TYR A 324 -13.22 4.50 -1.91
C TYR A 324 -13.88 4.64 -0.52
N TYR A 325 -13.54 3.75 0.41
CA TYR A 325 -13.98 3.88 1.80
C TYR A 325 -13.40 5.14 2.45
N ASP A 326 -12.10 5.38 2.28
CA ASP A 326 -11.38 6.54 2.81
C ASP A 326 -11.83 7.87 2.17
N GLU A 327 -12.21 7.82 0.89
CA GLU A 327 -12.85 8.93 0.17
C GLU A 327 -14.33 9.12 0.54
N ASN A 328 -14.85 8.31 1.47
CA ASN A 328 -16.22 8.37 1.96
C ASN A 328 -17.27 8.03 0.88
N ASN A 329 -16.85 7.37 -0.20
CA ASN A 329 -17.65 6.87 -1.29
C ASN A 329 -18.06 5.41 -1.03
N LEU A 330 -18.90 5.24 0.01
CA LEU A 330 -19.19 3.91 0.58
C LEU A 330 -19.92 2.96 -0.38
N GLN A 331 -20.67 3.48 -1.34
CA GLN A 331 -21.37 2.65 -2.33
C GLN A 331 -20.36 1.89 -3.19
N ILE A 332 -19.41 2.61 -3.80
CA ILE A 332 -18.36 2.00 -4.62
C ILE A 332 -17.44 1.14 -3.75
N ALA A 333 -17.13 1.59 -2.53
CA ALA A 333 -16.32 0.81 -1.59
C ALA A 333 -16.93 -0.57 -1.31
N VAL A 334 -18.24 -0.65 -1.06
CA VAL A 334 -18.95 -1.92 -0.81
C VAL A 334 -19.03 -2.77 -2.06
N GLU A 335 -19.26 -2.18 -3.23
CA GLU A 335 -19.25 -2.89 -4.51
C GLU A 335 -17.89 -3.59 -4.75
N LYS A 336 -16.78 -2.84 -4.65
CA LYS A 336 -15.42 -3.35 -4.82
C LYS A 336 -15.06 -4.41 -3.79
N LEU A 337 -15.50 -4.23 -2.54
CA LEU A 337 -15.29 -5.22 -1.49
C LEU A 337 -16.07 -6.52 -1.77
N TRP A 338 -17.27 -6.42 -2.33
CA TRP A 338 -18.04 -7.60 -2.73
C TRP A 338 -17.45 -8.31 -3.95
N ASP A 339 -16.88 -7.57 -4.89
CA ASP A 339 -16.08 -8.17 -5.97
C ASP A 339 -14.84 -8.88 -5.42
N ALA A 340 -14.15 -8.29 -4.43
CA ALA A 340 -13.06 -8.95 -3.72
C ALA A 340 -13.55 -10.24 -3.04
N PHE A 341 -14.72 -10.24 -2.41
CA PHE A 341 -15.32 -11.44 -1.83
C PHE A 341 -15.59 -12.52 -2.88
N GLU A 342 -16.12 -12.16 -4.05
CA GLU A 342 -16.31 -13.11 -5.15
C GLU A 342 -14.98 -13.67 -5.69
N ARG A 343 -13.95 -12.82 -5.77
CA ARG A 343 -12.60 -13.20 -6.20
C ARG A 343 -11.96 -14.16 -5.20
N LEU A 344 -12.07 -13.88 -3.90
CA LEU A 344 -11.62 -14.75 -2.81
C LEU A 344 -12.24 -16.15 -2.92
N LYS A 345 -13.55 -16.25 -3.19
CA LYS A 345 -14.20 -17.56 -3.37
C LYS A 345 -13.61 -18.39 -4.50
N THR A 346 -12.92 -17.76 -5.45
CA THR A 346 -12.24 -18.43 -6.57
C THR A 346 -10.72 -18.60 -6.39
N TYR A 347 -10.18 -18.30 -5.20
CA TYR A 347 -8.74 -18.29 -4.95
C TYR A 347 -8.05 -19.61 -5.30
N TYR A 348 -8.66 -20.76 -4.97
CA TYR A 348 -8.11 -22.08 -5.28
C TYR A 348 -8.70 -22.71 -6.55
N CYS A 349 -9.45 -21.96 -7.37
CA CYS A 349 -10.02 -22.49 -8.61
C CYS A 349 -8.91 -22.89 -9.59
N SER A 350 -9.08 -24.05 -10.20
CA SER A 350 -8.18 -24.59 -11.23
C SER A 350 -8.98 -25.46 -12.20
N SER A 351 -8.33 -26.12 -13.16
CA SER A 351 -8.99 -27.04 -14.09
C SER A 351 -9.72 -28.19 -13.41
N THR A 352 -9.40 -28.51 -12.14
CA THR A 352 -9.99 -29.61 -11.36
C THR A 352 -10.76 -29.15 -10.12
N VAL A 353 -10.61 -27.88 -9.71
CA VAL A 353 -11.23 -27.30 -8.52
C VAL A 353 -12.24 -26.23 -8.94
N ASP A 354 -13.52 -26.51 -8.72
CA ASP A 354 -14.60 -25.55 -8.93
C ASP A 354 -14.73 -24.56 -7.76
N LYS A 355 -15.54 -23.50 -7.96
CA LYS A 355 -15.78 -22.45 -6.95
C LYS A 355 -16.27 -23.02 -5.62
N LYS A 356 -17.12 -24.04 -5.63
CA LYS A 356 -17.67 -24.62 -4.39
C LYS A 356 -16.57 -25.34 -3.61
N LYS A 357 -15.74 -26.12 -4.30
CA LYS A 357 -14.57 -26.78 -3.71
C LYS A 357 -13.54 -25.79 -3.20
N SER A 358 -13.29 -24.70 -3.93
CA SER A 358 -12.42 -23.60 -3.50
C SER A 358 -12.91 -22.97 -2.19
N VAL A 359 -14.20 -22.62 -2.09
CA VAL A 359 -14.81 -22.09 -0.86
C VAL A 359 -14.69 -23.07 0.30
N ASN A 360 -15.01 -24.34 0.08
CA ASN A 360 -14.90 -25.37 1.12
C ASN A 360 -13.45 -25.50 1.63
N LYS A 361 -12.46 -25.42 0.73
CA LYS A 361 -11.05 -25.43 1.13
C LYS A 361 -10.69 -24.24 2.02
N ILE A 362 -11.12 -23.03 1.64
CA ILE A 362 -10.89 -21.82 2.47
C ILE A 362 -11.52 -21.99 3.86
N ILE A 363 -12.75 -22.48 3.94
CA ILE A 363 -13.44 -22.72 5.21
C ILE A 363 -12.70 -23.77 6.05
N MET A 364 -12.23 -24.86 5.43
CA MET A 364 -11.43 -25.89 6.11
C MET A 364 -10.13 -25.31 6.69
N ASP A 365 -9.42 -24.51 5.90
CA ASP A 365 -8.18 -23.84 6.32
C ASP A 365 -8.47 -22.88 7.51
N MET A 366 -9.55 -22.07 7.44
CA MET A 366 -9.97 -21.15 8.52
C MET A 366 -10.47 -21.86 9.78
N GLY A 367 -11.17 -22.98 9.63
CA GLY A 367 -11.76 -23.73 10.75
C GLY A 367 -10.74 -24.57 11.52
N ASN A 368 -9.55 -24.82 10.95
CA ASN A 368 -8.46 -25.59 11.56
C ASN A 368 -8.94 -26.91 12.23
N ASN A 369 -9.77 -27.67 11.52
CA ASN A 369 -10.41 -28.92 11.97
C ASN A 369 -11.34 -28.80 13.21
N GLN A 370 -11.75 -27.59 13.59
CA GLN A 370 -12.69 -27.36 14.69
C GLN A 370 -14.10 -27.17 14.18
N GLN A 371 -14.97 -28.15 14.44
CA GLN A 371 -16.35 -28.18 13.95
C GLN A 371 -17.16 -26.88 14.23
N PRO A 372 -17.09 -26.25 15.43
CA PRO A 372 -17.82 -25.00 15.67
C PRO A 372 -17.41 -23.85 14.76
N PHE A 373 -16.13 -23.76 14.38
CA PHE A 373 -15.62 -22.71 13.50
C PHE A 373 -15.91 -22.99 12.02
N LEU A 374 -15.89 -24.27 11.61
CA LEU A 374 -16.33 -24.68 10.28
C LEU A 374 -17.78 -24.25 10.02
N GLU A 375 -18.69 -24.58 10.95
CA GLU A 375 -20.11 -24.20 10.85
C GLU A 375 -20.32 -22.68 10.87
N LEU A 376 -19.55 -21.96 11.70
CA LEU A 376 -19.59 -20.50 11.77
C LEU A 376 -19.22 -19.87 10.43
N PHE A 377 -18.08 -20.26 9.85
CA PHE A 377 -17.60 -19.67 8.60
C PHE A 377 -18.45 -20.10 7.40
N GLU A 378 -18.91 -21.35 7.35
CA GLU A 378 -19.85 -21.79 6.31
C GLU A 378 -21.12 -20.92 6.29
N LYS A 379 -21.70 -20.69 7.47
CA LYS A 379 -22.88 -19.84 7.61
C LYS A 379 -22.61 -18.39 7.18
N GLU A 380 -21.46 -17.84 7.54
CA GLU A 380 -21.11 -16.46 7.18
C GLU A 380 -20.83 -16.30 5.67
N PHE A 381 -20.09 -17.23 5.04
CA PHE A 381 -19.89 -17.23 3.58
C PHE A 381 -21.23 -17.33 2.82
N HIS A 382 -22.14 -18.16 3.33
CA HIS A 382 -23.48 -18.31 2.76
C HIS A 382 -24.30 -17.02 2.91
N GLU A 383 -24.34 -16.46 4.11
CA GLU A 383 -25.11 -15.24 4.41
C GLU A 383 -24.62 -14.04 3.60
N LEU A 384 -23.29 -13.81 3.51
CA LEU A 384 -22.75 -12.75 2.66
C LEU A 384 -23.06 -12.96 1.17
N THR A 385 -23.13 -14.21 0.72
CA THR A 385 -23.55 -14.51 -0.66
C THR A 385 -25.02 -14.15 -0.88
N ILE A 386 -25.90 -14.44 0.09
CA ILE A 386 -27.31 -14.04 0.06
C ILE A 386 -27.44 -12.52 0.04
N LEU A 387 -26.73 -11.81 0.92
CA LEU A 387 -26.76 -10.35 1.00
C LEU A 387 -26.33 -9.70 -0.32
N GLY A 388 -25.24 -10.18 -0.93
CA GLY A 388 -24.77 -9.69 -2.24
C GLY A 388 -25.75 -9.92 -3.39
N ASN A 389 -26.61 -10.93 -3.29
CA ASN A 389 -27.61 -11.23 -4.29
C ASN A 389 -28.89 -10.41 -4.10
N ASN A 390 -29.31 -10.19 -2.86
CA ASN A 390 -30.59 -9.56 -2.53
C ASN A 390 -30.54 -8.03 -2.46
N PHE A 391 -29.40 -7.44 -2.08
CA PHE A 391 -29.21 -6.00 -2.05
C PHE A 391 -28.56 -5.49 -3.34
N ARG A 392 -28.82 -4.22 -3.69
CA ARG A 392 -28.26 -3.57 -4.87
C ARG A 392 -26.79 -3.16 -4.67
N ILE A 393 -25.94 -4.15 -4.41
CA ILE A 393 -24.49 -3.98 -4.18
C ILE A 393 -23.68 -4.05 -5.48
N ARG A 394 -23.91 -5.08 -6.32
CA ARG A 394 -23.18 -5.29 -7.60
C ARG A 394 -24.05 -5.22 -8.86
N HIS A 395 -25.27 -5.73 -8.78
CA HIS A 395 -26.17 -5.74 -9.93
C HIS A 395 -27.28 -4.72 -9.70
N HIS A 396 -27.47 -3.81 -10.66
CA HIS A 396 -28.48 -2.76 -10.61
C HIS A 396 -29.86 -3.22 -11.07
N GLU A 397 -30.18 -4.50 -10.87
CA GLU A 397 -31.48 -5.06 -11.20
C GLU A 397 -32.59 -4.44 -10.32
N THR A 398 -33.75 -4.18 -10.92
CA THR A 398 -34.90 -3.53 -10.26
C THR A 398 -35.55 -4.40 -9.18
N THR A 399 -35.23 -5.69 -9.11
CA THR A 399 -35.76 -6.66 -8.15
C THR A 399 -35.03 -6.65 -6.81
N LYS A 400 -33.91 -5.92 -6.70
CA LYS A 400 -33.05 -5.92 -5.50
C LYS A 400 -33.40 -4.80 -4.54
N THR A 401 -33.20 -5.04 -3.24
CA THR A 401 -33.42 -4.05 -2.20
C THR A 401 -32.37 -2.94 -2.31
N ASP A 402 -32.84 -1.71 -2.45
CA ASP A 402 -31.97 -0.55 -2.58
C ASP A 402 -31.39 -0.12 -1.23
N ILE A 403 -30.14 0.34 -1.23
CA ILE A 403 -29.46 0.81 -0.02
C ILE A 403 -29.36 2.33 -0.09
N GLN A 404 -30.17 3.01 0.71
CA GLN A 404 -30.28 4.47 0.73
C GLN A 404 -29.50 5.11 1.89
N ASP A 405 -29.40 4.40 3.02
CA ASP A 405 -28.68 4.90 4.20
C ASP A 405 -27.20 4.53 4.13
N LYS A 406 -26.36 5.57 4.19
CA LYS A 406 -24.91 5.44 4.24
C LYS A 406 -24.42 4.53 5.38
N ARG A 407 -25.10 4.52 6.52
CA ARG A 407 -24.78 3.64 7.67
C ARG A 407 -24.97 2.16 7.34
N HIS A 408 -25.89 1.84 6.43
CA HIS A 408 -26.07 0.46 5.97
C HIS A 408 -24.91 0.04 5.06
N TYR A 409 -24.44 0.92 4.16
CA TYR A 409 -23.21 0.65 3.39
C TYR A 409 -22.01 0.42 4.32
N GLU A 410 -21.86 1.24 5.36
CA GLU A 410 -20.80 1.07 6.34
C GLU A 410 -20.89 -0.29 7.06
N TYR A 411 -22.09 -0.73 7.45
CA TYR A 411 -22.31 -2.05 8.04
C TYR A 411 -21.93 -3.18 7.08
N PHE A 412 -22.40 -3.14 5.83
CA PHE A 412 -22.07 -4.15 4.82
C PHE A 412 -20.58 -4.23 4.56
N TYR A 413 -19.92 -3.07 4.46
CA TYR A 413 -18.48 -2.97 4.29
C TYR A 413 -17.76 -3.68 5.44
N LYS A 414 -18.01 -3.26 6.68
CA LYS A 414 -17.32 -3.80 7.87
C LYS A 414 -17.56 -5.30 8.05
N ARG A 415 -18.79 -5.79 7.80
CA ARG A 415 -19.13 -7.21 7.93
C ARG A 415 -18.39 -8.06 6.91
N CYS A 416 -18.43 -7.68 5.63
CA CYS A 416 -17.75 -8.42 4.56
C CYS A 416 -16.23 -8.37 4.74
N LEU A 417 -15.70 -7.19 5.09
CA LEU A 417 -14.28 -6.99 5.31
C LEU A 417 -13.73 -7.86 6.44
N SER A 418 -14.49 -8.02 7.52
CA SER A 418 -14.10 -8.88 8.65
C SER A 418 -13.87 -10.33 8.21
N LEU A 419 -14.77 -10.89 7.40
CA LEU A 419 -14.61 -12.25 6.87
C LEU A 419 -13.40 -12.34 5.94
N ILE A 420 -13.27 -11.44 4.96
CA ILE A 420 -12.16 -11.47 3.99
C ILE A 420 -10.81 -11.33 4.69
N SER A 421 -10.68 -10.37 5.62
CA SER A 421 -9.44 -10.12 6.36
C SER A 421 -9.03 -11.31 7.22
N THR A 422 -10.01 -12.05 7.75
CA THR A 422 -9.75 -13.29 8.47
C THR A 422 -9.31 -14.39 7.51
N ALA A 423 -10.05 -14.61 6.41
CA ALA A 423 -9.75 -15.66 5.44
C ALA A 423 -8.34 -15.54 4.85
N ILE A 424 -7.91 -14.32 4.52
CA ILE A 424 -6.58 -14.03 3.95
C ILE A 424 -5.43 -14.52 4.85
N GLN A 425 -5.61 -14.50 6.18
CA GLN A 425 -4.57 -14.95 7.10
C GLN A 425 -4.34 -16.47 7.05
N TYR A 426 -5.32 -17.23 6.54
CA TYR A 426 -5.26 -18.68 6.40
C TYR A 426 -4.94 -19.14 4.97
N LEU A 427 -4.80 -18.21 4.02
CA LEU A 427 -4.40 -18.55 2.65
C LEU A 427 -2.94 -19.03 2.60
N ASP A 428 -2.64 -19.90 1.64
CA ASP A 428 -1.31 -20.44 1.36
C ASP A 428 -0.67 -21.29 2.47
N GLY A 429 -1.48 -21.84 3.39
CA GLY A 429 -0.99 -22.76 4.42
C GLY A 429 -0.06 -22.11 5.45
N ARG A 430 -0.11 -20.78 5.60
CA ARG A 430 0.55 -20.06 6.70
C ARG A 430 -0.18 -20.39 8.00
N ASN A 431 0.13 -21.54 8.58
CA ASN A 431 -0.18 -21.79 9.98
C ASN A 431 0.59 -20.77 10.82
N LEU A 432 -0.13 -20.02 11.65
CA LEU A 432 0.46 -19.28 12.77
C LEU A 432 1.25 -20.20 13.68
#